data_AF-A0A925LXE1-F1
#
_entry.id   AF-A0A925LXE1-F1
#
_cell.length_a   1.000
_cell.length_b   1.000
_cell.length_c   1.000
_cell.angle_alpha   90.00
_cell.angle_beta   90.00
_cell.angle_gamma   90.00
#
_symmetry.space_group_name_H-M   'P 1'
#
loop_
_entity.id
_entity.type
_entity.pdbx_description
1 polymer ?
#
loop_
_entity_poly.entity_id
_entity_poly.type
_entity_poly.pdbx_seq_one_letter_code
_entity_poly.pdbx_strand_id
1 'polypeptide(L)' 'MDIIGQKFKDASVFYIDASEINKTDLRRWLKKARVIQWDYKNIVRRKGKLERLKQIGNERT' A
#
# COMPACT_ATOMS: atom_id res chain seq x y z
N MET A 1 26.25 3.27 -0.43
CA MET A 1 24.82 3.37 -0.04
C MET A 1 24.24 1.98 -0.18
N ASP A 2 23.89 1.39 0.94
CA ASP A 2 23.62 -0.03 1.08
C ASP A 2 22.37 -0.50 0.34
N ILE A 3 22.46 -1.73 -0.14
CA ILE A 3 21.59 -2.39 -1.10
C ILE A 3 20.24 -2.73 -0.44
N ILE A 4 19.15 -2.18 -0.98
CA ILE A 4 17.77 -2.39 -0.53
C ILE A 4 17.22 -3.69 -1.16
N GLY A 5 16.55 -4.54 -0.37
CA GLY A 5 15.70 -5.62 -0.90
C GLY A 5 16.37 -7.00 -1.07
N GLN A 6 17.02 -7.54 -0.04
CA GLN A 6 17.74 -8.83 -0.10
C GLN A 6 16.89 -10.10 -0.37
N LYS A 7 15.58 -9.99 -0.68
CA LYS A 7 14.77 -11.16 -1.09
C LYS A 7 13.53 -10.84 -1.94
N PHE A 8 12.93 -9.67 -1.74
CA PHE A 8 11.72 -9.27 -2.46
C PHE A 8 11.82 -7.81 -2.91
N LYS A 9 11.44 -7.54 -4.16
CA LYS A 9 11.34 -6.17 -4.68
C LYS A 9 10.17 -5.47 -3.98
N ASP A 10 10.44 -4.31 -3.40
CA ASP A 10 9.42 -3.42 -2.86
C ASP A 10 9.51 -2.03 -3.52
N ALA A 11 8.52 -1.19 -3.24
CA ALA A 11 8.46 0.18 -3.73
C ALA A 11 8.84 1.18 -2.63
N SER A 12 9.86 0.85 -1.83
CA SER A 12 10.34 1.74 -0.77
C SER A 12 11.04 2.98 -1.35
N VAL A 13 10.83 4.11 -0.68
CA VAL A 13 11.53 5.37 -0.93
C VAL A 13 11.99 5.89 0.43
N PHE A 14 13.24 6.29 0.53
CA PHE A 14 13.83 6.83 1.75
C PHE A 14 13.92 8.35 1.63
N TYR A 15 13.52 9.04 2.69
CA TYR A 15 13.60 10.49 2.82
C TYR A 15 14.49 10.83 4.00
N ILE A 16 15.30 11.88 3.87
CA ILE A 16 16.18 12.34 4.95
C ILE A 16 15.41 13.29 5.87
N ASP A 17 14.49 14.07 5.31
CA ASP A 17 13.67 15.03 6.04
C ASP A 17 12.19 14.97 5.62
N ALA A 18 11.30 15.35 6.53
CA ALA A 18 9.85 15.35 6.28
C ALA A 18 9.42 16.37 5.20
N SER A 19 10.21 17.41 4.94
CA SER A 19 9.94 18.41 3.90
C SER A 19 10.09 17.86 2.48
N GLU A 20 10.86 16.78 2.29
CA GLU A 20 11.03 16.10 1.00
C GLU A 20 9.76 15.33 0.57
N ILE A 21 8.83 15.11 1.51
CA ILE A 21 7.59 14.37 1.25
C ILE A 21 6.63 15.25 0.45
N ASN A 22 6.35 14.84 -0.79
CA ASN A 22 5.30 15.49 -1.59
C ASN A 22 3.91 15.20 -1.00
N LYS A 23 3.34 16.21 -0.34
CA LYS A 23 2.02 16.13 0.31
C LYS A 23 0.88 15.78 -0.65
N THR A 24 1.01 16.11 -1.93
CA THR A 24 -0.02 15.81 -2.95
C THR A 24 -0.02 14.33 -3.29
N ASP A 25 1.16 13.74 -3.48
CA ASP A 25 1.30 12.30 -3.74
C ASP A 25 0.92 11.48 -2.52
N LEU A 26 1.34 11.88 -1.31
CA LEU A 26 0.94 11.23 -0.07
C LEU A 26 -0.58 11.16 0.09
N ARG A 27 -1.28 12.29 -0.11
CA ARG A 27 -2.75 12.34 -0.07
C ARG A 27 -3.38 11.40 -1.10
N ARG A 28 -2.82 11.36 -2.31
CA ARG A 28 -3.29 10.47 -3.38
C ARG A 28 -3.10 9.00 -3.02
N TRP A 29 -1.96 8.62 -2.45
CA TRP A 29 -1.68 7.25 -2.01
C TRP A 29 -2.60 6.81 -0.87
N LEU A 30 -2.82 7.66 0.13
CA LEU A 30 -3.76 7.38 1.22
C LEU A 30 -5.18 7.16 0.72
N LYS A 31 -5.65 8.00 -0.23
CA LYS A 31 -6.96 7.82 -0.87
C LYS A 31 -7.04 6.48 -1.61
N LYS A 32 -6.01 6.15 -2.40
CA LYS A 32 -5.94 4.86 -3.12
C LYS A 32 -5.93 3.68 -2.17
N ALA A 33 -5.16 3.75 -1.07
CA ALA A 33 -5.13 2.70 -0.08
C ALA A 33 -6.53 2.45 0.47
N ARG A 34 -7.27 3.50 0.88
CA ARG A 34 -8.64 3.37 1.40
C ARG A 34 -9.63 2.79 0.38
N VAL A 35 -9.53 3.14 -0.89
CA VAL A 35 -10.46 2.72 -1.96
C VAL A 35 -10.10 1.37 -2.57
N ILE A 36 -8.81 1.04 -2.63
CA ILE A 36 -8.26 -0.17 -3.24
C ILE A 36 -7.71 -1.03 -2.11
N GLN A 37 -8.63 -1.64 -1.39
CA GLN A 37 -8.31 -2.57 -0.32
C GLN A 37 -7.98 -3.95 -0.91
N TRP A 38 -6.88 -4.53 -0.47
CA TRP A 38 -6.47 -5.88 -0.83
C TRP A 38 -6.55 -6.79 0.38
N ASP A 39 -6.91 -8.05 0.18
CA ASP A 39 -6.99 -9.05 1.24
C ASP A 39 -5.60 -9.58 1.61
N TYR A 40 -4.86 -8.79 2.38
CA TYR A 40 -3.57 -9.19 2.93
C TYR A 40 -3.69 -10.31 3.97
N LYS A 41 -4.83 -10.44 4.66
CA LYS A 41 -5.07 -11.46 5.68
C LYS A 41 -4.90 -12.88 5.11
N ASN A 42 -5.34 -13.10 3.88
CA ASN A 42 -5.27 -14.42 3.23
C ASN A 42 -4.10 -14.57 2.24
N ILE A 43 -3.14 -13.63 2.19
CA ILE A 43 -2.04 -13.66 1.21
C ILE A 43 -1.19 -14.95 1.29
N VAL A 44 -0.94 -15.45 2.50
CA VAL A 44 -0.17 -16.69 2.72
C VAL A 44 -0.93 -17.91 2.20
N ARG A 45 -2.23 -17.98 2.49
CA ARG A 45 -3.11 -19.08 2.02
C ARG A 45 -3.24 -19.07 0.50
N ARG A 46 -3.19 -17.89 -0.12
CA ARG A 46 -3.27 -17.70 -1.57
C ARG A 46 -1.92 -17.75 -2.29
N LYS A 47 -0.85 -18.22 -1.61
CA LYS A 47 0.51 -18.35 -2.17
C LYS A 47 1.00 -17.05 -2.85
N GLY A 48 0.72 -15.90 -2.22
CA GLY A 48 1.15 -14.59 -2.72
C GLY A 48 0.17 -13.88 -3.66
N LYS A 49 -0.96 -14.50 -4.03
CA LYS A 49 -1.98 -13.82 -4.85
C LYS A 49 -2.83 -12.87 -4.01
N LEU A 50 -2.75 -11.58 -4.32
CA LEU A 50 -3.62 -10.55 -3.74
C LEU A 50 -4.97 -10.51 -4.46
N GLU A 51 -6.05 -10.55 -3.69
CA GLU A 51 -7.41 -10.36 -4.20
C GLU A 51 -7.97 -9.05 -3.67
N ARG A 52 -8.59 -8.28 -4.56
CA ARG A 52 -9.16 -6.97 -4.21
C ARG A 52 -10.43 -7.19 -3.41
N LEU A 53 -10.52 -6.56 -2.25
CA LEU A 53 -11.75 -6.49 -1.48
C LEU A 53 -12.72 -5.56 -2.23
N LYS A 54 -13.85 -6.10 -2.67
CA LYS A 54 -14.95 -5.28 -3.16
C LYS A 54 -15.52 -4.54 -1.95
N GLN A 55 -15.54 -3.21 -1.99
CA GLN A 55 -16.34 -2.44 -1.05
C GLN A 55 -17.80 -2.84 -1.27
N ILE A 56 -18.32 -3.66 -0.35
CA ILE A 56 -19.76 -3.71 -0.15
C ILE A 56 -20.07 -2.34 0.45
N GLY A 57 -20.83 -1.53 -0.29
CA GLY A 57 -21.18 -0.18 0.14
C GLY A 57 -21.71 -0.25 1.57
N ASN A 58 -21.02 0.40 2.49
CA ASN A 58 -21.58 0.65 3.80
C ASN A 58 -22.56 1.81 3.61
N GLU A 59 -23.73 1.50 3.06
CA GLU A 59 -24.95 2.26 3.30
C GLU A 59 -25.31 2.04 4.77
N ARG A 60 -24.65 2.80 5.64
CA ARG A 60 -25.17 3.09 6.97
C ARG A 60 -25.04 4.60 7.13
N THR A 61 -26.17 5.25 6.83
CA THR A 61 -26.75 6.45 7.47
C THR A 61 -25.81 7.29 8.31
#